data_AF-A0A9E1Q9Q8-F1
#
_entry.id   AF-A0A9E1Q9Q8-F1
#
_cell.length_a   1.000
_cell.length_b   1.000
_cell.length_c   1.000
_cell.angle_alpha   90.00
_cell.angle_beta   90.00
_cell.angle_gamma   90.00
#
_symmetry.space_group_name_H-M   'P 1'
#
loop_
_entity.id
_entity.type
_entity.pdbx_description
1 polymer ?
#
loop_
_entity_poly.entity_id
_entity_poly.type
_entity_poly.pdbx_seq_one_letter_code
_entity_poly.pdbx_strand_id
1 'polypeptide(L)'
;MIKHFFFLSIILFSATSVAQFDSQYNRGRRTQQRQPMTTPKQKPPSFNVEKAIGMNIYNIEKVMKKIGVKGSSEHRQEVTNIFKHFNKDLNQVKRINTFLFSEGKSKMEAAQKESFNTRDYGILQEAYKEVTTTFEPVTKIVKEKEDHLDENLEKILSVKEYKKWKKYKTNLKKKKNL
;
A
#
# COMPACT_ATOMS: atom_id res chain seq x y z
N MET A 1 50.04 -52.86 -9.59
CA MET A 1 49.80 -51.84 -8.53
C MET A 1 49.69 -50.43 -9.13
N ILE A 2 48.75 -50.20 -10.06
CA ILE A 2 48.62 -48.93 -10.82
C ILE A 2 47.20 -48.34 -10.74
N LYS A 3 46.26 -49.04 -10.08
CA LYS A 3 44.85 -48.59 -9.96
C LYS A 3 44.55 -47.74 -8.71
N HIS A 4 45.52 -47.47 -7.84
CA HIS A 4 45.35 -46.56 -6.69
C HIS A 4 46.05 -45.20 -6.88
N PHE A 5 46.83 -45.04 -7.95
CA PHE A 5 47.47 -43.75 -8.26
C PHE A 5 46.51 -42.73 -8.88
N PHE A 6 45.43 -43.18 -9.52
CA PHE A 6 44.42 -42.29 -10.11
C PHE A 6 43.47 -41.64 -9.09
N PHE A 7 43.30 -42.24 -7.91
CA PHE A 7 42.45 -41.67 -6.86
C PHE A 7 43.16 -40.62 -6.01
N LEU A 8 44.51 -40.66 -5.96
CA LEU A 8 45.30 -39.67 -5.22
C LEU A 8 45.48 -38.35 -6.00
N SER A 9 45.34 -38.36 -7.33
CA SER A 9 45.50 -37.16 -8.16
C SER A 9 44.27 -36.23 -8.18
N ILE A 10 43.10 -36.71 -7.75
CA ILE A 10 41.86 -35.92 -7.74
C ILE A 10 41.70 -35.10 -6.44
N ILE A 11 42.37 -35.51 -5.35
CA ILE A 11 42.30 -34.82 -4.05
C ILE A 11 43.23 -33.58 -3.99
N LEU A 12 44.25 -33.52 -4.84
CA LEU A 12 45.24 -32.42 -4.84
C LEU A 12 44.85 -31.19 -5.68
N PHE A 13 43.72 -31.21 -6.41
CA PHE A 13 43.30 -30.09 -7.27
C PHE A 13 42.24 -29.16 -6.66
N SER A 14 41.76 -29.43 -5.45
CA SER A 14 40.73 -28.60 -4.80
C SER A 14 41.26 -27.57 -3.79
N ALA A 15 42.59 -27.39 -3.66
CA ALA A 15 43.18 -26.47 -2.71
C ALA A 15 43.88 -25.23 -3.33
N THR A 16 43.69 -24.96 -4.62
CA THR A 16 44.28 -23.79 -5.30
C THR A 16 43.20 -22.89 -5.89
N SER A 17 42.42 -22.23 -5.03
CA SER A 17 41.69 -21.00 -5.42
C SER A 17 41.47 -20.04 -4.25
N VAL A 18 42.29 -20.14 -3.19
CA VAL A 18 42.26 -19.19 -2.07
C VAL A 18 43.68 -18.78 -1.66
N ALA A 19 44.49 -18.30 -2.60
CA ALA A 19 45.66 -17.49 -2.28
C ALA A 19 46.25 -16.85 -3.55
N GLN A 20 46.35 -15.52 -3.54
CA GLN A 20 47.33 -14.72 -4.28
C GLN A 20 47.11 -14.48 -5.79
N PHE A 21 46.23 -13.53 -6.10
CA PHE A 21 46.39 -12.53 -7.17
C PHE A 21 45.40 -11.42 -6.75
N ASP A 22 45.78 -10.24 -6.28
CA ASP A 22 46.74 -9.32 -6.87
C ASP A 22 47.06 -8.27 -5.79
N SER A 23 48.32 -8.23 -5.34
CA SER A 23 48.78 -7.33 -4.29
C SER A 23 50.01 -6.57 -4.76
N GLN A 24 49.98 -5.87 -5.90
CA GLN A 24 51.09 -4.97 -6.20
C GLN A 24 50.84 -3.85 -7.20
N TYR A 25 49.82 -2.99 -7.02
CA TYR A 25 49.96 -1.60 -7.49
C TYR A 25 49.33 -0.61 -6.49
N ASN A 26 50.22 0.02 -5.72
CA ASN A 26 49.99 1.17 -4.86
C ASN A 26 49.06 2.23 -5.47
N ARG A 27 48.05 2.66 -4.70
CA ARG A 27 47.75 4.08 -4.45
C ARG A 27 46.68 4.23 -3.36
N GLY A 28 47.11 4.68 -2.18
CA GLY A 28 46.27 5.43 -1.24
C GLY A 28 45.39 4.61 -0.30
N ARG A 29 45.99 3.98 0.72
CA ARG A 29 45.28 3.78 2.00
C ARG A 29 45.08 5.14 2.67
N ARG A 30 44.06 5.89 2.22
CA ARG A 30 43.29 6.71 3.14
C ARG A 30 42.29 5.76 3.79
N THR A 31 42.62 5.25 4.97
CA THR A 31 41.59 4.97 5.97
C THR A 31 40.92 6.30 6.29
N GLN A 32 40.04 6.77 5.41
CA GLN A 32 38.96 7.63 5.85
C GLN A 32 38.23 6.79 6.89
N GLN A 33 38.43 7.12 8.16
CA GLN A 33 37.38 6.98 9.15
C GLN A 33 36.16 7.62 8.50
N ARG A 34 35.35 6.80 7.83
CA ARG A 34 33.99 7.19 7.51
C ARG A 34 33.40 7.39 8.88
N GLN A 35 33.23 8.65 9.27
CA GLN A 35 32.38 8.97 10.40
C GLN A 35 31.10 8.18 10.20
N PRO A 36 30.56 7.53 11.25
CA PRO A 36 29.32 6.79 11.12
C PRO A 36 28.33 7.74 10.47
N MET A 37 27.96 7.44 9.22
CA MET A 37 26.87 8.15 8.57
C MET A 37 25.70 7.90 9.50
N THR A 38 25.25 8.95 10.19
CA THR A 38 23.97 8.90 10.89
C THR A 38 22.96 8.58 9.81
N THR A 39 22.53 7.31 9.75
CA THR A 39 21.40 6.91 8.91
C THR A 39 20.27 7.88 9.24
N PRO A 40 19.71 8.60 8.24
CA PRO A 40 18.61 9.49 8.49
C PRO A 40 17.55 8.70 9.26
N LYS A 41 17.16 9.18 10.45
CA LYS A 41 16.07 8.55 11.20
C LYS A 41 14.88 8.51 10.25
N GLN A 42 14.45 7.30 9.85
CA GLN A 42 13.26 7.14 9.03
C GLN A 42 12.10 7.78 9.78
N LYS A 43 11.38 8.69 9.12
CA LYS A 43 10.17 9.25 9.70
C LYS A 43 9.09 8.17 9.71
N PRO A 44 8.25 8.10 10.76
CA PRO A 44 7.09 7.23 10.75
C PRO A 44 6.21 7.55 9.52
N PRO A 45 5.56 6.53 8.91
CA PRO A 45 4.69 6.73 7.76
C PRO A 45 3.49 7.60 8.14
N SER A 46 2.99 8.43 7.23
CA SER A 46 1.79 9.23 7.51
C SER A 46 0.53 8.36 7.55
N PHE A 47 -0.39 8.68 8.45
CA PHE A 47 -1.66 7.97 8.56
C PHE A 47 -2.71 8.56 7.60
N ASN A 48 -3.35 7.70 6.80
CA ASN A 48 -4.45 8.08 5.92
C ASN A 48 -5.78 7.52 6.42
N VAL A 49 -6.56 8.39 7.06
CA VAL A 49 -7.87 8.07 7.64
C VAL A 49 -8.85 7.53 6.58
N GLU A 50 -8.92 8.18 5.41
CA GLU A 50 -9.83 7.78 4.34
C GLU A 50 -9.54 6.36 3.87
N LYS A 51 -8.25 6.00 3.76
CA LYS A 51 -7.83 4.64 3.41
C LYS A 51 -8.23 3.65 4.51
N ALA A 52 -8.06 4.01 5.77
CA ALA A 52 -8.36 3.16 6.94
C ALA A 52 -9.85 2.82 7.04
N ILE A 53 -10.74 3.80 6.81
CA ILE A 53 -12.21 3.59 6.86
C ILE A 53 -12.79 3.06 5.54
N GLY A 54 -11.94 2.72 4.57
CA GLY A 54 -12.37 2.17 3.29
C GLY A 54 -12.95 3.18 2.29
N MET A 55 -12.92 4.48 2.59
CA MET A 55 -13.45 5.54 1.73
C MET A 55 -12.67 5.63 0.40
N ASN A 56 -13.40 5.70 -0.72
CA ASN A 56 -12.84 5.81 -2.07
C ASN A 56 -13.55 6.89 -2.87
N ILE A 57 -12.87 8.00 -3.17
CA ILE A 57 -13.36 8.94 -4.18
C ILE A 57 -12.88 8.47 -5.56
N TYR A 58 -13.83 8.19 -6.45
CA TYR A 58 -13.53 7.66 -7.77
C TYR A 58 -13.22 8.78 -8.77
N ASN A 59 -12.08 8.68 -9.46
CA ASN A 59 -11.88 9.46 -10.69
C ASN A 59 -12.79 8.88 -11.78
N ILE A 60 -13.87 9.59 -12.09
CA ILE A 60 -14.93 9.10 -12.97
C ILE A 60 -14.37 8.75 -14.34
N GLU A 61 -13.59 9.61 -14.97
CA GLU A 61 -13.01 9.36 -16.29
C GLU A 61 -12.18 8.05 -16.31
N LYS A 62 -11.34 7.85 -15.30
CA LYS A 62 -10.53 6.64 -15.15
C LYS A 62 -11.39 5.40 -14.95
N VAL A 63 -12.45 5.50 -14.13
CA VAL A 63 -13.38 4.39 -13.90
C VAL A 63 -14.09 4.05 -15.20
N MET A 64 -14.70 5.02 -15.88
CA MET A 64 -15.40 4.84 -17.16
C MET A 64 -14.52 4.12 -18.19
N LYS A 65 -13.27 4.56 -18.34
CA LYS A 65 -12.29 3.91 -19.22
C LYS A 65 -12.01 2.46 -18.83
N LYS A 66 -11.95 2.14 -17.54
CA LYS A 66 -11.66 0.79 -17.03
C LYS A 66 -12.84 -0.15 -17.13
N ILE A 67 -14.06 0.32 -16.86
CA ILE A 67 -15.29 -0.47 -17.00
C ILE A 67 -15.73 -0.57 -18.46
N GLY A 68 -15.20 0.30 -19.33
CA GLY A 68 -15.39 0.23 -20.77
C GLY A 68 -16.68 0.90 -21.26
N VAL A 69 -17.27 1.79 -20.46
CA VAL A 69 -18.36 2.66 -20.90
C VAL A 69 -17.75 3.76 -21.78
N LYS A 70 -18.17 3.84 -23.04
CA LYS A 70 -17.59 4.69 -24.09
C LYS A 70 -18.62 5.67 -24.67
N GLY A 71 -18.15 6.61 -25.49
CA GLY A 71 -18.99 7.50 -26.31
C GLY A 71 -19.59 8.68 -25.57
N SER A 72 -20.53 9.39 -26.19
CA SER A 72 -21.33 10.49 -25.62
C SER A 72 -22.80 10.08 -25.54
N SER A 73 -23.08 8.90 -24.97
CA SER A 73 -24.43 8.34 -24.87
C SER A 73 -25.12 8.71 -23.55
N GLU A 74 -26.45 8.61 -23.55
CA GLU A 74 -27.30 8.72 -22.37
C GLU A 74 -26.86 7.76 -21.26
N HIS A 75 -26.62 6.48 -21.60
CA HIS A 75 -26.02 5.48 -20.70
C HIS A 75 -24.74 5.98 -20.00
N ARG A 76 -23.84 6.64 -20.74
CA ARG A 76 -22.63 7.19 -20.13
C ARG A 76 -22.94 8.32 -19.15
N GLN A 77 -23.89 9.19 -19.48
CA GLN A 77 -24.27 10.30 -18.60
C GLN A 77 -24.91 9.77 -17.32
N GLU A 78 -25.77 8.76 -17.43
CA GLU A 78 -26.41 8.11 -16.29
C GLU A 78 -25.37 7.50 -15.34
N VAL A 79 -24.47 6.66 -15.86
CA VAL A 79 -23.37 6.08 -15.06
C VAL A 79 -22.48 7.16 -14.46
N THR A 80 -22.20 8.23 -15.21
CA THR A 80 -21.42 9.39 -14.72
C THR A 80 -22.12 10.06 -13.53
N ASN A 81 -23.44 10.23 -13.60
CA ASN A 81 -24.22 10.87 -12.56
C ASN A 81 -24.28 10.03 -11.28
N ILE A 82 -24.33 8.70 -11.39
CA ILE A 82 -24.22 7.78 -10.24
C ILE A 82 -22.89 8.03 -9.50
N PHE A 83 -21.76 8.01 -10.21
CA PHE A 83 -20.46 8.25 -9.59
C PHE A 83 -20.31 9.67 -9.03
N LYS A 84 -20.89 10.69 -9.69
CA LYS A 84 -20.91 12.06 -9.16
C LYS A 84 -21.67 12.14 -7.84
N HIS A 85 -22.87 11.56 -7.76
CA HIS A 85 -23.66 11.52 -6.54
C HIS A 85 -22.93 10.77 -5.43
N PHE A 86 -22.41 9.57 -5.73
CA PHE A 86 -21.62 8.80 -4.77
C PHE A 86 -20.41 9.59 -4.23
N ASN A 87 -19.62 10.21 -5.11
CA ASN A 87 -18.47 11.01 -4.69
C ASN A 87 -18.89 12.23 -3.86
N LYS A 88 -20.01 12.87 -4.20
CA LYS A 88 -20.56 14.01 -3.44
C LYS A 88 -20.94 13.56 -2.04
N ASP A 89 -21.65 12.44 -1.93
CA ASP A 89 -22.08 11.85 -0.67
C ASP A 89 -20.90 11.47 0.23
N LEU A 90 -19.87 10.80 -0.30
CA LEU A 90 -18.68 10.49 0.47
C LEU A 90 -17.93 11.75 0.91
N ASN A 91 -17.86 12.77 0.06
CA ASN A 91 -17.29 14.06 0.46
C ASN A 91 -18.10 14.75 1.57
N GLN A 92 -19.42 14.57 1.60
CA GLN A 92 -20.25 15.05 2.70
C GLN A 92 -19.98 14.28 3.99
N VAL A 93 -19.90 12.95 3.93
CA VAL A 93 -19.50 12.11 5.08
C VAL A 93 -18.13 12.58 5.61
N LYS A 94 -17.16 12.80 4.72
CA LYS A 94 -15.85 13.34 5.10
C LYS A 94 -15.94 14.68 5.81
N ARG A 95 -16.74 15.61 5.27
CA ARG A 95 -16.92 16.95 5.88
C ARG A 95 -17.53 16.86 7.27
N ILE A 96 -18.62 16.10 7.43
CA ILE A 96 -19.31 15.93 8.72
C ILE A 96 -18.36 15.34 9.77
N ASN A 97 -17.50 14.40 9.37
CA ASN A 97 -16.59 13.70 10.26
C ASN A 97 -15.17 14.31 10.31
N THR A 98 -14.99 15.55 9.85
CA THR A 98 -13.65 16.18 9.77
C THR A 98 -12.94 16.21 11.12
N PHE A 99 -13.67 16.55 12.19
CA PHE A 99 -13.12 16.59 13.55
C PHE A 99 -12.63 15.20 13.98
N LEU A 100 -13.49 14.18 13.86
CA LEU A 100 -13.18 12.79 14.17
C LEU A 100 -11.97 12.28 13.37
N PHE A 101 -11.88 12.64 12.08
CA PHE A 101 -10.76 12.27 11.23
C PHE A 101 -9.46 12.93 11.68
N SER A 102 -9.50 14.21 12.05
CA SER A 102 -8.34 14.93 12.56
C SER A 102 -7.84 14.36 13.88
N GLU A 103 -8.75 14.02 14.79
CA GLU A 103 -8.43 13.42 16.07
C GLU A 103 -7.81 12.02 15.91
N GLY A 104 -8.48 11.14 15.16
CA GLY A 104 -7.97 9.80 14.91
C GLY A 104 -6.62 9.81 14.17
N LYS A 105 -6.42 10.75 13.23
CA LYS A 105 -5.12 10.95 12.58
C LYS A 105 -4.04 11.36 13.58
N SER A 106 -4.31 12.38 14.39
CA SER A 106 -3.34 12.90 15.35
C SER A 106 -2.93 11.83 16.35
N LYS A 107 -3.89 11.03 16.82
CA LYS A 107 -3.65 9.89 17.72
C LYS A 107 -2.78 8.81 17.08
N MET A 108 -3.09 8.41 15.83
CA MET A 108 -2.30 7.41 15.11
C MET A 108 -0.87 7.90 14.85
N GLU A 109 -0.70 9.15 14.42
CA GLU A 109 0.63 9.71 14.13
C GLU A 109 1.46 9.88 15.41
N ALA A 110 0.82 10.24 16.54
CA ALA A 110 1.48 10.27 17.85
C ALA A 110 1.94 8.88 18.28
N ALA A 111 1.06 7.87 18.20
CA ALA A 111 1.38 6.49 18.55
C ALA A 111 2.48 5.90 17.66
N GLN A 112 2.47 6.20 16.35
CA GLN A 112 3.54 5.80 15.43
C GLN A 112 4.87 6.44 15.79
N LYS A 113 4.89 7.74 16.13
CA LYS A 113 6.09 8.45 16.54
C LYS A 113 6.64 7.89 17.85
N GLU A 114 5.78 7.63 18.81
CA GLU A 114 6.15 7.08 20.11
C GLU A 114 6.70 5.65 19.96
N SER A 115 5.95 4.78 19.29
CA SER A 115 6.36 3.40 18.99
C SER A 115 7.71 3.33 18.26
N PHE A 116 7.95 4.24 17.31
CA PHE A 116 9.24 4.33 16.63
C PHE A 116 10.40 4.73 17.56
N ASN A 117 10.15 5.61 18.52
CA ASN A 117 11.16 6.09 19.45
C ASN A 117 11.45 5.08 20.57
N THR A 118 10.42 4.43 21.11
CA THR A 118 10.52 3.49 22.23
C THR A 118 10.79 2.06 21.79
N ARG A 119 10.54 1.74 20.51
CA ARG A 119 10.47 0.37 19.97
C ARG A 119 9.38 -0.49 20.60
N ASP A 120 8.40 0.15 21.24
CA ASP A 120 7.23 -0.51 21.79
C ASP A 120 6.10 -0.48 20.74
N TYR A 121 5.79 -1.66 20.19
CA TYR A 121 4.72 -1.80 19.20
C TYR A 121 3.33 -1.95 19.83
N GLY A 122 3.23 -2.17 21.14
CA GLY A 122 1.96 -2.25 21.87
C GLY A 122 1.19 -0.93 21.82
N ILE A 123 1.89 0.19 21.94
CA ILE A 123 1.34 1.56 21.82
C ILE A 123 0.60 1.74 20.50
N LEU A 124 1.21 1.25 19.41
CA LEU A 124 0.61 1.35 18.08
C LEU A 124 -0.64 0.46 17.97
N GLN A 125 -0.60 -0.74 18.55
CA GLN A 125 -1.73 -1.67 18.54
C GLN A 125 -2.94 -1.14 19.32
N GLU A 126 -2.71 -0.54 20.49
CA GLU A 126 -3.76 0.09 21.30
C GLU A 126 -4.39 1.27 20.57
N ALA A 127 -3.57 2.15 19.99
CA ALA A 127 -4.06 3.25 19.18
C ALA A 127 -4.89 2.76 17.99
N TYR A 128 -4.45 1.71 17.29
CA TYR A 128 -5.24 1.10 16.22
C TYR A 128 -6.59 0.58 16.72
N LYS A 129 -6.64 -0.14 17.85
CA LYS A 129 -7.88 -0.68 18.41
C LYS A 129 -8.88 0.44 18.75
N GLU A 130 -8.40 1.48 19.40
CA GLU A 130 -9.25 2.61 19.79
C GLU A 130 -9.74 3.37 18.56
N VAL A 131 -8.84 3.75 17.65
CA VAL A 131 -9.20 4.48 16.42
C VAL A 131 -10.14 3.66 15.54
N THR A 132 -9.97 2.34 15.46
CA THR A 132 -10.89 1.45 14.74
C THR A 132 -12.29 1.46 15.34
N THR A 133 -12.39 1.40 16.67
CA THR A 133 -13.67 1.44 17.39
C THR A 133 -14.37 2.78 17.17
N THR A 134 -13.63 3.88 17.30
CA THR A 134 -14.13 5.24 17.07
C THR A 134 -14.64 5.46 15.64
N PHE A 135 -13.96 4.87 14.65
CA PHE A 135 -14.37 4.97 13.24
C PHE A 135 -15.40 3.94 12.80
N GLU A 136 -15.81 3.00 13.66
CA GLU A 136 -16.75 1.94 13.28
C GLU A 136 -18.07 2.50 12.71
N PRO A 137 -18.72 3.51 13.31
CA PRO A 137 -19.96 4.08 12.76
C PRO A 137 -19.76 4.69 11.37
N VAL A 138 -18.66 5.41 11.17
CA VAL A 138 -18.34 6.04 9.88
C VAL A 138 -18.01 4.98 8.82
N THR A 139 -17.31 3.92 9.23
CA THR A 139 -16.97 2.80 8.34
C THR A 139 -18.23 2.06 7.88
N LYS A 140 -19.23 1.89 8.76
CA LYS A 140 -20.55 1.34 8.39
C LYS A 140 -21.25 2.21 7.35
N ILE A 141 -21.32 3.53 7.57
CA ILE A 141 -21.91 4.48 6.62
C ILE A 141 -21.20 4.44 5.25
N VAL A 142 -19.87 4.40 5.24
CA VAL A 142 -19.09 4.31 4.00
C VAL A 142 -19.38 3.01 3.26
N LYS A 143 -19.48 1.89 3.99
CA LYS A 143 -19.81 0.58 3.44
C LYS A 143 -21.22 0.56 2.83
N GLU A 144 -22.22 1.05 3.55
CA GLU A 144 -23.60 1.15 3.05
C GLU A 144 -23.68 1.97 1.75
N LYS A 145 -22.96 3.09 1.68
CA LYS A 145 -22.89 3.89 0.44
C LYS A 145 -22.21 3.16 -0.72
N GLU A 146 -21.16 2.38 -0.44
CA GLU A 146 -20.49 1.54 -1.43
C GLU A 146 -21.36 0.38 -1.92
N ASP A 147 -22.15 -0.23 -1.03
CA ASP A 147 -23.08 -1.30 -1.38
C ASP A 147 -24.22 -0.74 -2.26
N HIS A 148 -24.77 0.43 -1.91
CA HIS A 148 -25.76 1.13 -2.73
C HIS A 148 -25.21 1.57 -4.11
N LEU A 149 -23.93 1.95 -4.18
CA LEU A 149 -23.26 2.20 -5.46
C LEU A 149 -23.22 0.93 -6.32
N ASP A 150 -22.83 -0.21 -5.74
CA ASP A 150 -22.76 -1.49 -6.45
C ASP A 150 -24.13 -1.93 -6.97
N GLU A 151 -25.20 -1.75 -6.18
CA GLU A 151 -26.58 -2.05 -6.57
C GLU A 151 -27.06 -1.18 -7.74
N ASN A 152 -26.80 0.12 -7.70
CA ASN A 152 -27.20 1.03 -8.78
C ASN A 152 -26.43 0.74 -10.08
N LEU A 153 -25.14 0.42 -9.97
CA LEU A 153 -24.33 0.03 -11.12
C LEU A 153 -24.77 -1.32 -11.70
N GLU A 154 -25.20 -2.28 -10.89
CA GLU A 154 -25.67 -3.59 -11.38
C GLU A 154 -26.93 -3.46 -12.25
N LYS A 155 -27.83 -2.53 -11.91
CA LYS A 155 -29.07 -2.29 -12.66
C LYS A 155 -28.84 -1.63 -14.03
N ILE A 156 -27.81 -0.78 -14.14
CA ILE A 156 -27.60 0.08 -15.31
C ILE A 156 -26.49 -0.46 -16.22
N LEU A 157 -25.42 -1.03 -15.66
CA LEU A 157 -24.32 -1.56 -16.45
C LEU A 157 -24.70 -2.86 -17.15
N SER A 158 -24.19 -3.05 -18.37
CA SER A 158 -24.24 -4.38 -19.00
C SER A 158 -23.44 -5.40 -18.20
N VAL A 159 -23.76 -6.69 -18.34
CA VAL A 159 -23.06 -7.80 -17.67
C VAL A 159 -21.53 -7.72 -17.85
N LYS A 160 -21.06 -7.33 -19.05
CA LYS A 160 -19.63 -7.17 -19.35
C LYS A 160 -19.01 -5.98 -18.62
N GLU A 161 -19.70 -4.85 -18.54
CA GLU A 161 -19.24 -3.65 -17.84
C GLU A 161 -19.23 -3.88 -16.32
N TYR A 162 -20.29 -4.47 -15.77
CA TYR A 162 -20.38 -4.78 -14.35
C TYR A 162 -19.30 -5.79 -13.90
N LYS A 163 -18.99 -6.80 -14.73
CA LYS A 163 -17.85 -7.70 -14.48
C LYS A 163 -16.52 -6.93 -14.42
N LYS A 164 -16.32 -5.94 -15.29
CA LYS A 164 -15.13 -5.08 -15.27
C LYS A 164 -15.10 -4.17 -14.05
N TRP A 165 -16.25 -3.66 -13.62
CA TRP A 165 -16.39 -2.89 -12.37
C TRP A 165 -15.93 -3.71 -11.16
N LYS A 166 -16.47 -4.92 -10.98
CA LYS A 166 -16.04 -5.83 -9.90
C LYS A 166 -14.53 -6.09 -9.94
N LYS A 167 -13.97 -6.36 -11.13
CA LYS A 167 -12.51 -6.53 -11.30
C LYS A 167 -11.73 -5.27 -10.92
N TYR A 168 -12.22 -4.09 -11.28
CA TYR A 168 -11.60 -2.81 -10.94
C TYR A 168 -11.59 -2.58 -9.43
N LYS A 169 -12.70 -2.79 -8.72
CA LYS A 169 -12.83 -2.66 -7.26
C LYS A 169 -11.88 -3.62 -6.53
N THR A 170 -11.80 -4.89 -6.97
CA THR A 170 -10.85 -5.87 -6.41
C THR A 170 -9.39 -5.44 -6.59
N ASN A 171 -9.02 -4.90 -7.76
CA ASN A 171 -7.67 -4.42 -7.99
C ASN A 171 -7.32 -3.20 -7.13
N LEU A 172 -8.28 -2.32 -6.85
CA LEU A 172 -8.08 -1.20 -5.93
C LEU A 172 -7.83 -1.70 -4.50
N LYS A 173 -8.61 -2.67 -4.01
CA LYS A 173 -8.41 -3.27 -2.69
C LYS A 173 -7.03 -3.91 -2.55
N LYS A 174 -6.58 -4.66 -3.56
CA LYS A 174 -5.23 -5.26 -3.58
C LYS A 174 -4.11 -4.22 -3.49
N LYS A 175 -4.23 -3.10 -4.22
CA LYS A 175 -3.25 -2.01 -4.18
C LYS A 175 -3.23 -1.26 -2.85
N LYS A 176 -4.32 -1.29 -2.09
CA LYS A 176 -4.39 -0.66 -0.77
C LYS A 176 -3.76 -1.51 0.33
N ASN A 177 -3.67 -2.83 0.16
CA ASN A 177 -3.06 -3.74 1.13
C ASN A 177 -1.53 -3.89 0.93
N LEU A 178 -0.95 -3.11 0.02
CA LEU A 178 0.49 -2.84 -0.14
C LEU A 178 0.79 -1.43 0.37
#